data_AF-A0A0G1VGG8-F1
#
_entry.id   AF-A0A0G1VGG8-F1
#
_cell.length_a   1.000
_cell.length_b   1.000
_cell.length_c   1.000
_cell.angle_alpha   90.00
_cell.angle_beta   90.00
_cell.angle_gamma   90.00
#
_symmetry.space_group_name_H-M   'P 1'
#
loop_
_entity.id
_entity.type
_entity.pdbx_description
1 polymer ?
#
loop_
_entity_poly.entity_id
_entity_poly.type
_entity_poly.pdbx_seq_one_letter_code
_entity_poly.pdbx_strand_id
1 'polypeptide(L)'
;MDFAVWDTTKPLTGFVNPDSYQAENWKIYTADPLDYVTAQIKEKMLAKYIRTVEPRSGKIDHDIDGRLIGSWFLEGSNGYAGSGGTQNQNYAAGHLSISPEHIDPTAFLVSFGNYQGQPQQFSISRSAPSPAEVSVETGLVKYALIGWQYLEGNTGRFWDRTSFPSVLPLTVVNRGFPSQGCVLFQLVEDRQLKMEAFPNQSCSAVSAFTSAANFYER
;
A
#
# COMPACT_ATOMS: atom_id res chain seq x y z
N MET A 1 5.45 12.66 17.22
CA MET A 1 6.51 11.78 17.74
C MET A 1 6.34 10.47 17.02
N ASP A 2 7.29 10.12 16.16
CA ASP A 2 7.31 8.81 15.51
C ASP A 2 7.86 7.78 16.50
N PHE A 3 7.20 6.64 16.60
CA PHE A 3 7.55 5.56 17.52
C PHE A 3 7.41 4.23 16.80
N ALA A 4 8.45 3.39 16.89
CA ALA A 4 8.46 2.04 16.37
C ALA A 4 9.20 1.12 17.36
N VAL A 5 8.82 -0.15 17.37
CA VAL A 5 9.52 -1.21 18.11
C VAL A 5 10.13 -2.15 17.08
N TRP A 6 11.40 -2.51 17.29
CA TRP A 6 12.10 -3.49 16.47
C TRP A 6 12.57 -4.66 17.34
N ASP A 7 12.22 -5.89 16.95
CA ASP A 7 12.73 -7.11 17.56
C ASP A 7 13.63 -7.83 16.55
N THR A 8 14.94 -7.66 16.69
CA THR A 8 15.94 -8.24 15.78
C THR A 8 16.00 -9.76 15.82
N THR A 9 15.30 -10.40 16.76
CA THR A 9 15.18 -11.86 16.84
C THR A 9 13.98 -12.41 16.06
N LYS A 10 13.07 -11.54 15.59
CA LYS A 10 11.84 -11.91 14.88
C LYS A 10 11.71 -11.14 13.56
N PRO A 11 12.48 -11.49 12.53
CA PRO A 11 12.29 -10.89 11.21
C PRO A 11 10.88 -11.20 10.68
N LEU A 12 10.25 -10.18 10.10
CA LEU A 12 9.01 -10.29 9.35
C LEU A 12 9.23 -11.17 8.13
N THR A 13 8.28 -12.08 7.89
CA THR A 13 8.39 -13.09 6.83
C THR A 13 7.60 -12.74 5.57
N GLY A 14 6.80 -11.66 5.59
CA GLY A 14 5.99 -11.23 4.45
C GLY A 14 6.70 -10.27 3.50
N PHE A 15 8.01 -10.04 3.64
CA PHE A 15 8.82 -9.38 2.63
C PHE A 15 9.44 -10.45 1.74
N VAL A 16 9.09 -10.46 0.44
CA VAL A 16 9.61 -11.49 -0.48
C VAL A 16 11.09 -11.30 -0.82
N ASN A 17 11.57 -10.06 -0.68
CA ASN A 17 12.98 -9.71 -0.79
C ASN A 17 13.39 -8.71 0.30
N PRO A 18 13.88 -9.21 1.45
CA PRO A 18 14.41 -8.37 2.51
C PRO A 18 15.59 -7.48 2.09
N ASP A 19 16.36 -7.86 1.06
CA ASP A 19 17.53 -7.10 0.60
C ASP A 19 17.16 -5.78 -0.07
N SER A 20 15.92 -5.63 -0.52
CA SER A 20 15.40 -4.35 -1.00
C SER A 20 15.36 -3.29 0.11
N TYR A 21 15.52 -3.66 1.39
CA TYR A 21 15.41 -2.75 2.54
C TYR A 21 16.75 -2.44 3.22
N GLN A 22 17.91 -2.75 2.63
CA GLN A 22 19.22 -2.59 3.28
C GLN A 22 19.53 -1.17 3.79
N ALA A 23 19.01 -0.12 3.11
CA ALA A 23 19.16 1.27 3.57
C ALA A 23 18.45 1.56 4.91
N GLU A 24 17.41 0.80 5.23
CA GLU A 24 16.74 0.80 6.54
C GLU A 24 16.55 -0.64 7.01
N ASN A 25 17.68 -1.34 7.22
CA ASN A 25 17.71 -2.77 7.53
C ASN A 25 16.94 -3.16 8.82
N TRP A 26 16.58 -2.21 9.68
CA TRP A 26 15.74 -2.45 10.85
C TRP A 26 14.26 -2.67 10.50
N LYS A 27 13.77 -2.24 9.32
CA LYS A 27 12.35 -2.35 8.96
C LYS A 27 11.84 -3.78 8.94
N ILE A 28 12.66 -4.72 8.50
CA ILE A 28 12.31 -6.14 8.46
C ILE A 28 12.11 -6.72 9.86
N TYR A 29 12.47 -5.98 10.92
CA TYR A 29 12.29 -6.38 12.32
C TYR A 29 11.18 -5.59 13.03
N THR A 30 10.33 -4.86 12.28
CA THR A 30 9.19 -4.14 12.85
C THR A 30 8.29 -5.10 13.63
N ALA A 31 8.14 -4.83 14.92
CA ALA A 31 7.38 -5.67 15.84
C ALA A 31 6.11 -4.95 16.31
N ASP A 32 5.09 -5.72 16.72
CA ASP A 32 3.89 -5.16 17.34
C ASP A 32 4.27 -4.57 18.72
N PRO A 33 4.10 -3.25 18.93
CA PRO A 33 4.41 -2.65 20.22
C PRO A 33 3.61 -3.23 21.39
N LEU A 34 2.43 -3.80 21.12
CA LEU A 34 1.57 -4.40 22.13
C LEU A 34 2.15 -5.69 22.74
N ASP A 35 3.19 -6.27 22.15
CA ASP A 35 3.89 -7.44 22.67
C ASP A 35 4.96 -7.08 23.72
N TYR A 36 5.35 -5.79 23.80
CA TYR A 36 6.45 -5.31 24.65
C TYR A 36 5.98 -4.41 25.79
N VAL A 37 4.68 -4.39 26.05
CA VAL A 37 4.07 -3.61 27.13
C VAL A 37 3.28 -4.51 28.08
N THR A 38 3.13 -4.05 29.32
CA THR A 38 2.32 -4.78 30.31
C THR A 38 0.85 -4.81 29.87
N ALA A 39 0.06 -5.77 30.38
CA ALA A 39 -1.37 -5.87 30.08
C ALA A 39 -2.14 -4.57 30.35
N GLN A 40 -1.79 -3.86 31.44
CA GLN A 40 -2.40 -2.58 31.79
C GLN A 40 -2.11 -1.47 30.75
N ILE A 41 -0.90 -1.45 30.18
CA ILE A 41 -0.54 -0.48 29.14
C ILE A 41 -1.14 -0.89 27.80
N LYS A 42 -1.12 -2.18 27.47
CA LYS A 42 -1.77 -2.76 26.27
C LYS A 42 -3.24 -2.35 26.19
N GLU A 43 -3.99 -2.49 27.28
CA GLU A 43 -5.40 -2.08 27.36
C GLU A 43 -5.59 -0.59 27.06
N LYS A 44 -4.77 0.28 27.68
CA LYS A 44 -4.82 1.73 27.47
C LYS A 44 -4.45 2.13 26.03
N MET A 45 -3.49 1.44 25.41
CA MET A 45 -3.10 1.66 24.02
C MET A 45 -4.22 1.22 23.06
N LEU A 46 -4.78 0.03 23.25
CA LEU A 46 -5.87 -0.51 22.43
C LEU A 46 -7.12 0.38 22.47
N ALA A 47 -7.40 1.04 23.60
CA ALA A 47 -8.49 2.02 23.70
C ALA A 47 -8.29 3.27 22.81
N LYS A 48 -7.10 3.46 22.25
CA LYS A 48 -6.77 4.55 21.31
C LYS A 48 -6.62 4.06 19.86
N TYR A 49 -6.74 2.77 19.61
CA TYR A 49 -6.63 2.22 18.27
C TYR A 49 -7.95 2.37 17.53
N ILE A 50 -7.87 2.95 16.32
CA ILE A 50 -9.01 3.07 15.40
C ILE A 50 -9.20 1.83 14.52
N ARG A 51 -8.12 1.06 14.29
CA ARG A 51 -8.21 -0.25 13.65
C ARG A 51 -8.82 -1.26 14.60
N THR A 52 -9.84 -1.97 14.14
CA THR A 52 -10.59 -2.98 14.93
C THR A 52 -10.29 -4.42 14.52
N VAL A 53 -9.60 -4.63 13.40
CA VAL A 53 -9.29 -5.95 12.82
C VAL A 53 -7.86 -6.36 13.18
N GLU A 54 -7.63 -7.65 13.42
CA GLU A 54 -6.28 -8.18 13.65
C GLU A 54 -5.40 -8.13 12.37
N PRO A 55 -4.07 -7.99 12.49
CA PRO A 55 -3.36 -7.55 13.69
C PRO A 55 -3.79 -6.11 14.07
N ARG A 56 -4.08 -5.85 15.36
CA ARG A 56 -4.57 -4.53 15.81
C ARG A 56 -3.62 -3.39 15.48
N SER A 57 -2.31 -3.64 15.53
CA SER A 57 -1.25 -2.69 15.18
C SER A 57 -0.99 -2.59 13.67
N GLY A 58 -1.66 -3.41 12.85
CA GLY A 58 -1.37 -3.56 11.43
C GLY A 58 -0.10 -4.37 11.17
N LYS A 59 0.29 -4.41 9.90
CA LYS A 59 1.56 -4.99 9.43
C LYS A 59 2.07 -4.18 8.24
N ILE A 60 3.31 -4.40 7.82
CA ILE A 60 3.93 -3.66 6.70
C ILE A 60 4.44 -4.58 5.57
N ASP A 61 4.58 -5.87 5.86
CA ASP A 61 5.12 -6.92 5.01
C ASP A 61 3.96 -7.65 4.30
N HIS A 62 3.27 -6.94 3.41
CA HIS A 62 2.06 -7.42 2.73
C HIS A 62 2.32 -8.26 1.49
N ASP A 63 3.58 -8.52 1.15
CA ASP A 63 3.92 -9.20 -0.10
C ASP A 63 3.43 -10.65 -0.07
N ILE A 64 2.97 -11.11 -1.23
CA ILE A 64 2.74 -12.52 -1.51
C ILE A 64 3.52 -12.85 -2.78
N ASP A 65 4.45 -13.80 -2.69
CA ASP A 65 5.30 -14.17 -3.83
C ASP A 65 4.46 -14.62 -5.02
N GLY A 66 4.84 -14.18 -6.22
CA GLY A 66 4.05 -14.42 -7.44
C GLY A 66 2.73 -13.66 -7.56
N ARG A 67 2.42 -12.72 -6.64
CA ARG A 67 1.16 -11.94 -6.65
C ARG A 67 1.36 -10.43 -6.69
N LEU A 68 0.40 -9.70 -7.27
CA LEU A 68 0.49 -8.24 -7.41
C LEU A 68 0.55 -7.49 -6.06
N ILE A 69 -0.09 -8.01 -5.02
CA ILE A 69 -0.09 -7.41 -3.68
C ILE A 69 1.33 -7.29 -3.13
N GLY A 70 1.64 -6.14 -2.51
CA GLY A 70 2.91 -5.89 -1.84
C GLY A 70 3.56 -4.57 -2.23
N SER A 71 4.81 -4.43 -1.80
CA SER A 71 5.70 -3.32 -2.16
C SER A 71 6.53 -3.68 -3.39
N TRP A 72 6.73 -2.69 -4.24
CA TRP A 72 7.43 -2.78 -5.52
C TRP A 72 8.35 -1.57 -5.69
N PHE A 73 9.52 -1.81 -6.26
CA PHE A 73 10.52 -0.78 -6.51
C PHE A 73 10.80 -0.70 -8.00
N LEU A 74 10.93 0.49 -8.55
CA LEU A 74 11.30 0.69 -9.95
C LEU A 74 12.63 -0.04 -10.22
N GLU A 75 12.68 -0.83 -11.28
CA GLU A 75 13.86 -1.63 -11.61
C GLU A 75 15.10 -0.74 -11.72
N GLY A 76 16.16 -1.10 -10.99
CA GLY A 76 17.39 -0.31 -10.93
C GLY A 76 17.31 0.95 -10.03
N SER A 77 16.31 1.05 -9.16
CA SER A 77 16.15 2.17 -8.21
C SER A 77 16.68 1.90 -6.80
N ASN A 78 17.55 0.91 -6.60
CA ASN A 78 18.15 0.56 -5.30
C ASN A 78 17.11 0.22 -4.20
N GLY A 79 16.00 -0.42 -4.55
CA GLY A 79 14.97 -0.82 -3.60
C GLY A 79 14.43 0.36 -2.78
N TYR A 80 14.30 0.14 -1.48
CA TYR A 80 13.80 1.13 -0.52
C TYR A 80 14.67 2.38 -0.43
N ALA A 81 15.98 2.27 -0.69
CA ALA A 81 16.88 3.42 -0.69
C ALA A 81 16.48 4.48 -1.74
N GLY A 82 15.86 4.01 -2.84
CA GLY A 82 15.52 4.86 -3.97
C GLY A 82 16.73 5.24 -4.82
N SER A 83 16.46 5.79 -6.01
CA SER A 83 17.48 6.31 -6.93
C SER A 83 18.05 7.67 -6.48
N GLY A 84 17.47 8.28 -5.45
CA GLY A 84 17.86 9.58 -4.89
C GLY A 84 19.03 9.50 -3.92
N GLY A 85 20.24 9.15 -4.37
CA GLY A 85 21.46 9.11 -3.55
C GLY A 85 21.97 10.49 -3.04
N THR A 86 21.17 11.56 -3.14
CA THR A 86 21.52 12.92 -2.67
C THR A 86 20.31 13.54 -1.98
N GLN A 87 20.55 14.29 -0.89
CA GLN A 87 19.54 14.81 0.07
C GLN A 87 18.39 15.66 -0.51
N ASN A 88 18.34 15.90 -1.83
CA ASN A 88 17.36 16.76 -2.51
C ASN A 88 16.49 16.04 -3.56
N GLN A 89 16.55 14.70 -3.65
CA GLN A 89 15.73 13.91 -4.57
C GLN A 89 14.64 13.15 -3.80
N ASN A 90 13.43 13.05 -4.36
CA ASN A 90 12.35 12.25 -3.78
C ASN A 90 12.73 10.76 -3.86
N TYR A 91 13.33 10.22 -2.79
CA TYR A 91 13.78 8.82 -2.74
C TYR A 91 12.64 7.83 -3.03
N ALA A 92 11.40 8.20 -2.67
CA ALA A 92 10.23 7.40 -2.90
C ALA A 92 9.76 7.42 -4.37
N ALA A 93 10.35 8.22 -5.27
CA ALA A 93 9.86 8.35 -6.64
C ALA A 93 9.74 7.01 -7.40
N GLY A 94 10.60 6.03 -7.07
CA GLY A 94 10.54 4.67 -7.61
C GLY A 94 9.68 3.70 -6.80
N HIS A 95 9.03 4.12 -5.72
CA HIS A 95 8.27 3.25 -4.83
C HIS A 95 6.82 3.12 -5.31
N LEU A 96 6.32 1.89 -5.26
CA LEU A 96 4.94 1.53 -5.56
C LEU A 96 4.47 0.55 -4.49
N SER A 97 3.25 0.73 -3.98
CA SER A 97 2.62 -0.25 -3.11
C SER A 97 1.20 -0.54 -3.58
N ILE A 98 0.84 -1.82 -3.60
CA ILE A 98 -0.52 -2.30 -3.77
C ILE A 98 -0.85 -3.12 -2.52
N SER A 99 -1.45 -2.48 -1.52
CA SER A 99 -1.66 -3.11 -0.21
C SER A 99 -3.07 -2.89 0.31
N PRO A 100 -3.52 -3.72 1.27
CA PRO A 100 -4.72 -3.42 2.02
C PRO A 100 -4.62 -2.06 2.70
N GLU A 101 -5.75 -1.41 2.91
CA GLU A 101 -5.81 -0.17 3.66
C GLU A 101 -5.57 -0.47 5.16
N HIS A 102 -4.78 0.39 5.82
CA HIS A 102 -4.24 0.11 7.16
C HIS A 102 -5.30 0.11 8.27
N ILE A 103 -6.48 0.70 8.07
CA ILE A 103 -7.60 0.69 9.02
C ILE A 103 -8.69 -0.29 8.55
N ASP A 104 -9.09 -0.21 7.28
CA ASP A 104 -10.07 -1.08 6.63
C ASP A 104 -9.38 -2.03 5.64
N PRO A 105 -8.92 -3.21 6.09
CA PRO A 105 -8.16 -4.13 5.24
C PRO A 105 -9.02 -4.78 4.13
N THR A 106 -10.32 -4.48 4.05
CA THR A 106 -11.18 -4.94 2.96
C THR A 106 -11.08 -4.06 1.71
N ALA A 107 -10.45 -2.89 1.82
CA ALA A 107 -10.11 -2.04 0.69
C ALA A 107 -8.61 -2.18 0.36
N PHE A 108 -8.28 -1.95 -0.91
CA PHE A 108 -6.90 -1.87 -1.37
C PHE A 108 -6.58 -0.47 -1.83
N LEU A 109 -5.36 -0.02 -1.50
CA LEU A 109 -4.80 1.21 -2.02
C LEU A 109 -3.66 0.90 -2.99
N VAL A 110 -3.58 1.71 -4.04
CA VAL A 110 -2.39 1.84 -4.89
C VAL A 110 -1.72 3.15 -4.49
N SER A 111 -0.50 3.05 -3.97
CA SER A 111 0.32 4.18 -3.54
C SER A 111 1.51 4.33 -4.48
N PHE A 112 1.60 5.46 -5.15
CA PHE A 112 2.72 5.84 -6.00
C PHE A 112 3.58 6.84 -5.25
N GLY A 113 4.90 6.65 -5.23
CA GLY A 113 5.80 7.71 -4.78
C GLY A 113 6.05 8.79 -5.84
N ASN A 114 5.65 8.53 -7.10
CA ASN A 114 5.55 9.53 -8.16
C ASN A 114 4.37 9.24 -9.10
N TYR A 115 3.35 10.08 -9.01
CA TYR A 115 2.21 10.15 -9.92
C TYR A 115 2.10 11.60 -10.41
N GLN A 116 2.46 11.86 -11.66
CA GLN A 116 2.53 13.21 -12.24
C GLN A 116 3.45 14.18 -11.46
N GLY A 117 4.56 13.68 -10.93
CA GLY A 117 5.57 14.47 -10.22
C GLY A 117 5.38 14.56 -8.71
N GLN A 118 4.36 13.91 -8.14
CA GLN A 118 4.07 13.96 -6.70
C GLN A 118 3.65 12.57 -6.15
N PRO A 119 3.94 12.25 -4.88
CA PRO A 119 3.39 11.04 -4.25
C PRO A 119 1.86 11.11 -4.16
N GLN A 120 1.17 10.03 -4.50
CA GLN A 120 -0.29 9.99 -4.54
C GLN A 120 -0.83 8.61 -4.19
N GLN A 121 -1.99 8.57 -3.53
CA GLN A 121 -2.66 7.33 -3.14
C GLN A 121 -4.08 7.29 -3.69
N PHE A 122 -4.48 6.12 -4.17
CA PHE A 122 -5.80 5.88 -4.72
C PHE A 122 -6.36 4.57 -4.18
N SER A 123 -7.68 4.52 -4.04
CA SER A 123 -8.37 3.25 -3.85
C SER A 123 -8.66 2.61 -5.20
N ILE A 124 -8.81 1.28 -5.20
CA ILE A 124 -9.33 0.51 -6.33
C ILE A 124 -10.70 -0.07 -5.99
N SER A 125 -11.50 -0.38 -7.02
CA SER A 125 -12.82 -1.00 -6.80
C SER A 125 -12.68 -2.38 -6.13
N ARG A 126 -13.51 -2.66 -5.14
CA ARG A 126 -13.65 -4.01 -4.55
C ARG A 126 -14.20 -5.05 -5.52
N SER A 127 -14.79 -4.62 -6.64
CA SER A 127 -15.24 -5.50 -7.71
C SER A 127 -14.14 -5.84 -8.72
N ALA A 128 -12.98 -5.19 -8.64
CA ALA A 128 -11.83 -5.52 -9.48
C ALA A 128 -11.14 -6.79 -8.94
N PRO A 129 -10.32 -7.49 -9.76
CA PRO A 129 -9.54 -8.62 -9.28
C PRO A 129 -8.74 -8.24 -8.03
N SER A 130 -8.77 -9.10 -7.01
CA SER A 130 -7.99 -8.86 -5.78
C SER A 130 -6.49 -8.86 -6.12
N PRO A 131 -5.70 -7.85 -5.70
CA PRO A 131 -4.25 -7.87 -5.92
C PRO A 131 -3.55 -9.09 -5.33
N ALA A 132 -4.13 -9.72 -4.29
CA ALA A 132 -3.61 -10.97 -3.72
C ALA A 132 -3.78 -12.18 -4.65
N GLU A 133 -4.66 -12.09 -5.63
CA GLU A 133 -4.98 -13.18 -6.56
C GLU A 133 -4.43 -12.95 -7.97
N VAL A 134 -3.99 -11.73 -8.30
CA VAL A 134 -3.38 -11.43 -9.61
C VAL A 134 -1.98 -12.03 -9.67
N SER A 135 -1.77 -12.97 -10.59
CA SER A 135 -0.50 -13.64 -10.89
C SER A 135 -0.07 -13.44 -12.34
N VAL A 136 1.05 -14.06 -12.75
CA VAL A 136 1.50 -14.10 -14.15
C VAL A 136 0.41 -14.64 -15.08
N GLU A 137 -0.31 -15.69 -14.69
CA GLU A 137 -1.39 -16.31 -15.48
C GLU A 137 -2.61 -15.39 -15.64
N THR A 138 -2.80 -14.42 -14.74
CA THR A 138 -3.89 -13.45 -14.85
C THR A 138 -3.67 -12.53 -16.05
N GLY A 139 -2.41 -12.29 -16.44
CA GLY A 139 -2.06 -11.37 -17.51
C GLY A 139 -2.33 -9.91 -17.15
N LEU A 140 -2.67 -9.12 -18.16
CA LEU A 140 -2.91 -7.68 -18.00
C LEU A 140 -4.20 -7.40 -17.21
N VAL A 141 -4.07 -6.71 -16.08
CA VAL A 141 -5.20 -6.17 -15.31
C VAL A 141 -5.21 -4.65 -15.35
N LYS A 142 -6.41 -4.08 -15.21
CA LYS A 142 -6.66 -2.64 -15.20
C LYS A 142 -7.39 -2.25 -13.93
N TYR A 143 -6.89 -1.22 -13.25
CA TYR A 143 -7.57 -0.65 -12.10
C TYR A 143 -7.86 0.83 -12.33
N ALA A 144 -9.12 1.21 -12.10
CA ALA A 144 -9.47 2.61 -11.97
C ALA A 144 -8.89 3.14 -10.67
N LEU A 145 -8.23 4.29 -10.74
CA LEU A 145 -7.65 4.99 -9.60
C LEU A 145 -8.69 5.97 -9.04
N ILE A 146 -9.25 5.67 -7.88
CA ILE A 146 -10.43 6.38 -7.34
C ILE A 146 -10.07 7.07 -6.03
N GLY A 147 -10.54 8.31 -5.87
CA GLY A 147 -10.50 8.99 -4.58
C GLY A 147 -11.27 8.23 -3.49
N TRP A 148 -10.92 8.46 -2.23
CA TRP A 148 -11.53 7.71 -1.13
C TRP A 148 -11.55 8.52 0.16
N GLN A 149 -12.49 8.15 1.03
CA GLN A 149 -12.64 8.70 2.38
C GLN A 149 -13.03 7.59 3.35
N TYR A 150 -12.99 7.89 4.66
CA TYR A 150 -13.49 7.00 5.70
C TYR A 150 -14.91 7.38 6.10
N LEU A 151 -15.78 6.38 6.23
CA LEU A 151 -17.07 6.50 6.89
C LEU A 151 -16.99 5.96 8.31
N GLU A 152 -17.58 6.67 9.27
CA GLU A 152 -17.71 6.19 10.65
C GLU A 152 -18.85 5.19 10.78
N GLY A 153 -18.53 3.89 10.89
CA GLY A 153 -19.49 2.80 10.96
C GLY A 153 -20.56 2.91 9.87
N ASN A 154 -21.82 2.76 10.27
CA ASN A 154 -22.98 2.93 9.39
C ASN A 154 -23.64 4.31 9.53
N THR A 155 -22.94 5.30 10.09
CA THR A 155 -23.55 6.61 10.41
C THR A 155 -23.80 7.50 9.19
N GLY A 156 -23.18 7.16 8.04
CA GLY A 156 -23.21 8.04 6.86
C GLY A 156 -22.29 9.26 6.98
N ARG A 157 -21.54 9.41 8.07
CA ARG A 157 -20.67 10.55 8.33
C ARG A 157 -19.23 10.24 7.93
N PHE A 158 -18.60 11.16 7.20
CA PHE A 158 -17.18 11.08 6.92
C PHE A 158 -16.36 11.42 8.16
N TRP A 159 -15.30 10.64 8.40
CA TRP A 159 -14.34 10.94 9.46
C TRP A 159 -13.41 12.08 9.01
N ASP A 160 -13.21 13.06 9.88
CA ASP A 160 -12.42 14.27 9.60
C ASP A 160 -10.90 14.04 9.59
N ARG A 161 -10.43 12.86 10.04
CA ARG A 161 -9.01 12.47 10.17
C ARG A 161 -8.19 13.35 11.10
N THR A 162 -8.83 14.14 11.95
CA THR A 162 -8.20 15.07 12.91
C THR A 162 -8.65 14.80 14.35
N SER A 163 -9.86 14.27 14.54
CA SER A 163 -10.42 13.87 15.82
C SER A 163 -10.46 12.34 15.96
N PHE A 164 -10.62 11.84 17.19
CA PHE A 164 -10.91 10.41 17.38
C PHE A 164 -12.33 10.14 16.86
N PRO A 165 -12.53 9.11 16.01
CA PRO A 165 -13.83 8.87 15.40
C PRO A 165 -14.90 8.59 16.47
N SER A 166 -16.13 9.07 16.24
CA SER A 166 -17.23 8.86 17.17
C SER A 166 -17.73 7.41 17.13
N VAL A 167 -17.62 6.76 15.97
CA VAL A 167 -18.03 5.37 15.75
C VAL A 167 -16.97 4.59 14.97
N LEU A 168 -16.67 3.39 15.47
CA LEU A 168 -15.87 2.37 14.79
C LEU A 168 -16.79 1.21 14.32
N PRO A 169 -16.39 0.41 13.31
CA PRO A 169 -15.16 0.53 12.52
C PRO A 169 -15.22 1.71 11.53
N LEU A 170 -14.06 2.20 11.13
CA LEU A 170 -13.97 3.05 9.94
C LEU A 170 -13.97 2.17 8.70
N THR A 171 -14.69 2.60 7.66
CA THR A 171 -14.73 1.88 6.38
C THR A 171 -14.34 2.79 5.23
N VAL A 172 -13.54 2.28 4.30
CA VAL A 172 -13.12 3.00 3.12
C VAL A 172 -14.27 3.01 2.12
N VAL A 173 -14.66 4.22 1.72
CA VAL A 173 -15.66 4.46 0.69
C VAL A 173 -15.04 5.25 -0.45
N ASN A 174 -15.28 4.77 -1.67
CA ASN A 174 -14.85 5.41 -2.93
C ASN A 174 -16.04 5.69 -3.87
N ARG A 175 -17.26 5.32 -3.45
CA ARG A 175 -18.49 5.62 -4.20
C ARG A 175 -18.71 7.14 -4.20
N GLY A 176 -18.96 7.69 -5.38
CA GLY A 176 -19.21 9.12 -5.57
C GLY A 176 -17.95 9.94 -5.88
N PHE A 177 -16.76 9.34 -5.78
CA PHE A 177 -15.53 9.95 -6.28
C PHE A 177 -15.33 9.61 -7.75
N PRO A 178 -14.99 10.60 -8.60
CA PRO A 178 -14.63 10.32 -9.98
C PRO A 178 -13.34 9.50 -10.04
N SER A 179 -13.22 8.69 -11.09
CA SER A 179 -11.94 8.08 -11.47
C SER A 179 -10.95 9.18 -11.84
N GLN A 180 -9.76 9.14 -11.26
CA GLN A 180 -8.68 10.10 -11.49
C GLN A 180 -7.63 9.58 -12.49
N GLY A 181 -7.77 8.32 -12.91
CA GLY A 181 -6.92 7.71 -13.92
C GLY A 181 -7.15 6.21 -14.02
N CYS A 182 -6.36 5.55 -14.86
CA CYS A 182 -6.27 4.11 -14.94
C CYS A 182 -4.83 3.68 -14.69
N VAL A 183 -4.62 2.54 -14.05
CA VAL A 183 -3.31 1.88 -14.01
C VAL A 183 -3.41 0.50 -14.60
N LEU A 184 -2.41 0.16 -15.42
CA LEU A 184 -2.21 -1.17 -15.97
C LEU A 184 -1.12 -1.86 -15.17
N PHE A 185 -1.39 -3.10 -14.77
CA PHE A 185 -0.41 -3.98 -14.14
C PHE A 185 -0.37 -5.31 -14.89
N GLN A 186 0.83 -5.84 -15.05
CA GLN A 186 1.05 -7.19 -15.56
C GLN A 186 2.29 -7.76 -14.89
N LEU A 187 2.13 -8.82 -14.11
CA LEU A 187 3.27 -9.64 -13.71
C LEU A 187 3.80 -10.34 -14.95
N VAL A 188 5.05 -10.05 -15.30
CA VAL A 188 5.75 -10.73 -16.40
C VAL A 188 6.54 -11.92 -15.86
N GLU A 189 6.95 -11.86 -14.59
CA GLU A 189 7.51 -12.93 -13.76
C GLU A 189 7.02 -12.76 -12.31
N ASP A 190 7.28 -13.72 -11.43
CA ASP A 190 6.76 -13.71 -10.04
C ASP A 190 7.15 -12.46 -9.23
N ARG A 191 8.28 -11.86 -9.58
CA ARG A 191 8.88 -10.68 -8.92
C ARG A 191 9.24 -9.56 -9.88
N GLN A 192 8.72 -9.60 -11.11
CA GLN A 192 8.88 -8.53 -12.08
C GLN A 192 7.51 -8.08 -12.61
N LEU A 193 7.20 -6.81 -12.38
CA LEU A 193 5.92 -6.18 -12.67
C LEU A 193 6.10 -5.12 -13.75
N LYS A 194 5.33 -5.22 -14.84
CA LYS A 194 5.17 -4.14 -15.80
C LYS A 194 4.01 -3.24 -15.38
N MET A 195 4.25 -1.93 -15.32
CA MET A 195 3.29 -0.93 -14.84
C MET A 195 3.25 0.31 -15.73
N GLU A 196 2.05 0.83 -15.96
CA GLU A 196 1.86 2.16 -16.52
C GLU A 196 0.59 2.81 -15.98
N ALA A 197 0.73 4.04 -15.49
CA ALA A 197 -0.39 4.86 -15.06
C ALA A 197 -0.78 5.83 -16.18
N PHE A 198 -2.08 5.99 -16.37
CA PHE A 198 -2.72 6.88 -17.34
C PHE A 198 -3.59 7.90 -16.59
N PRO A 199 -2.99 9.02 -16.13
CA PRO A 199 -3.73 10.04 -15.39
C PRO A 199 -4.84 10.67 -16.23
N ASN A 200 -5.97 10.96 -15.58
CA ASN A 200 -7.15 11.56 -16.19
C ASN A 200 -7.78 10.75 -17.35
N GLN A 201 -7.39 9.48 -17.50
CA GLN A 201 -7.99 8.57 -18.48
C GLN A 201 -8.84 7.50 -17.79
N SER A 202 -10.00 7.22 -18.37
CA SER A 202 -10.82 6.07 -17.96
C SER A 202 -10.16 4.76 -18.40
N CYS A 203 -10.28 3.69 -17.59
CA CYS A 203 -9.79 2.36 -18.00
C CYS A 203 -10.47 1.80 -19.25
N SER A 204 -11.65 2.31 -19.63
CA SER A 204 -12.29 1.96 -20.91
C SER A 204 -11.59 2.56 -22.14
N ALA A 205 -10.83 3.65 -21.95
CA ALA A 205 -10.08 4.31 -23.03
C ALA A 205 -8.64 3.78 -23.17
N VAL A 206 -8.14 3.06 -22.16
CA VAL A 206 -6.79 2.48 -22.17
C VAL A 206 -6.85 1.03 -22.60
N SER A 207 -6.23 0.67 -23.72
CA SER A 207 -6.27 -0.69 -24.26
C SER A 207 -5.06 -1.53 -23.84
N ALA A 208 -3.85 -0.96 -23.89
CA ALA A 208 -2.58 -1.64 -23.68
C ALA A 208 -1.50 -0.69 -23.13
N PHE A 209 -0.36 -1.26 -22.74
CA PHE A 209 0.85 -0.50 -22.43
C PHE A 209 1.36 0.28 -23.65
N THR A 210 1.99 1.42 -23.40
CA THR A 210 2.77 2.19 -24.37
C THR A 210 4.27 1.98 -24.13
N SER A 211 5.10 2.74 -24.84
CA SER A 211 6.54 2.79 -24.60
C SER A 211 6.91 3.48 -23.28
N ALA A 212 5.95 4.10 -22.58
CA ALA A 212 6.18 4.74 -21.27
C ALA A 212 6.02 3.79 -20.08
N ALA A 213 5.63 2.53 -20.32
CA ALA A 213 5.55 1.52 -19.28
C ALA A 213 6.93 1.26 -18.64
N ASN A 214 6.94 1.12 -17.32
CA ASN A 214 8.14 0.84 -16.54
C ASN A 214 8.07 -0.55 -15.93
N PHE A 215 9.23 -1.10 -15.59
CA PHE A 215 9.36 -2.34 -14.86
C PHE A 215 9.68 -2.07 -13.40
N TYR A 216 9.05 -2.84 -12.54
CA TYR A 216 9.25 -2.84 -11.10
C TYR A 216 9.69 -4.22 -10.67
N GLU A 217 10.59 -4.26 -9.70
CA GLU A 217 11.12 -5.45 -9.07
C GLU A 217 10.77 -5.46 -7.58
N ARG A 218 10.85 -6.64 -6.97
CA ARG A 218 10.88 -6.76 -5.53
C ARG A 218 11.82 -7.86 -5.12
#